data_AF-A0A7X9ME87-F1
#
_entry.id   AF-A0A7X9ME87-F1
#
_cell.length_a   1.000
_cell.length_b   1.000
_cell.length_c   1.000
_cell.angle_alpha   90.00
_cell.angle_beta   90.00
_cell.angle_gamma   90.00
#
_symmetry.space_group_name_H-M   'P 1'
#
loop_
_entity.id
_entity.type
_entity.pdbx_description
1 polymer ?
#
loop_
_entity_poly.entity_id
_entity_poly.type
_entity_poly.pdbx_seq_one_letter_code
_entity_poly.pdbx_strand_id
1 'polypeptide(L)'
;MTKSKLIRDIAEESISLESALIRLRVITYSLKNSELQKWIENELRGYKIDDEIPQYRKGIAYNIRYSGINGNFTVKSAPLSESFFTDEIKKVLRERQITNGIGTIERNLSIEMCYDLIEFAPMVYSTSKCGIQCYTLEQVVNKASLENILSNVKIKLIDILLDLESMFGELDQLDIDVKHISSEELQTVNETLLDKIYYDGKRENYE
;
A
#
# COMPACT_ATOMS: atom_id res chain seq x y z
N MET A 1 -4.93 -32.85 6.59
CA MET A 1 -3.83 -32.08 7.18
C MET A 1 -4.39 -30.74 7.64
N THR A 2 -4.12 -30.35 8.87
CA THR A 2 -4.56 -29.04 9.40
C THR A 2 -3.64 -27.97 8.81
N LYS A 3 -4.21 -26.87 8.33
CA LYS A 3 -3.43 -25.71 7.87
C LYS A 3 -2.62 -25.13 9.02
N SER A 4 -1.40 -24.67 8.73
CA SER A 4 -0.50 -24.02 9.68
C SER A 4 -1.24 -22.93 10.44
N LYS A 5 -1.01 -22.86 11.75
CA LYS A 5 -1.63 -21.88 12.64
C LYS A 5 -1.43 -20.46 12.14
N LEU A 6 -0.27 -20.13 11.56
CA LEU A 6 -0.03 -18.81 10.97
C LEU A 6 -1.07 -18.43 9.91
N ILE A 7 -1.35 -19.33 8.96
CA ILE A 7 -2.31 -19.09 7.86
C ILE A 7 -3.73 -18.89 8.43
N ARG A 8 -4.08 -19.70 9.44
CA ARG A 8 -5.35 -19.60 10.14
C ARG A 8 -5.48 -18.29 10.91
N ASP A 9 -4.44 -17.88 11.63
CA ASP A 9 -4.40 -16.63 12.39
C ASP A 9 -4.63 -15.41 11.49
N ILE A 10 -4.06 -15.42 10.28
CA ILE A 10 -4.25 -14.33 9.30
C ILE A 10 -5.67 -14.36 8.70
N ALA A 11 -6.18 -15.57 8.40
CA ALA A 11 -7.52 -15.74 7.85
C ALA A 11 -8.62 -15.35 8.86
N GLU A 12 -8.42 -15.65 10.14
CA GLU A 12 -9.30 -15.31 11.26
C GLU A 12 -9.06 -13.88 11.80
N GLU A 13 -8.13 -13.12 11.21
CA GLU A 13 -7.77 -11.74 11.63
C GLU A 13 -7.33 -11.63 13.10
N SER A 14 -6.71 -12.70 13.63
CA SER A 14 -6.26 -12.76 15.02
C SER A 14 -4.91 -12.06 15.26
N ILE A 15 -4.17 -11.73 14.20
CA ILE A 15 -2.90 -11.00 14.24
C ILE A 15 -2.89 -9.82 13.24
N SER A 16 -2.09 -8.79 13.52
CA SER A 16 -1.90 -7.69 12.58
C SER A 16 -1.12 -8.13 11.33
N LEU A 17 -1.34 -7.43 10.22
CA LEU A 17 -0.65 -7.72 8.96
C LEU A 17 0.85 -7.46 9.08
N GLU A 18 1.24 -6.44 9.85
CA GLU A 18 2.64 -6.18 10.20
C GLU A 18 3.30 -7.37 10.90
N SER A 19 2.64 -7.97 11.90
CA SER A 19 3.14 -9.14 12.63
C SER A 19 3.27 -10.36 11.72
N ALA A 20 2.30 -10.58 10.84
CA ALA A 20 2.33 -11.63 9.84
C ALA A 20 3.51 -11.48 8.86
N LEU A 21 3.77 -10.27 8.37
CA LEU A 21 4.91 -9.97 7.48
C LEU A 21 6.26 -10.17 8.18
N ILE A 22 6.37 -9.83 9.47
CA ILE A 22 7.58 -10.12 10.26
C ILE A 22 7.83 -11.63 10.32
N ARG A 23 6.79 -12.43 10.59
CA ARG A 23 6.91 -13.89 10.61
C ARG A 23 7.29 -14.45 9.23
N LEU A 24 6.66 -13.95 8.17
CA LEU A 24 7.01 -14.32 6.79
C LEU A 24 8.48 -14.02 6.49
N ARG A 25 8.99 -12.87 6.94
CA ARG A 25 10.41 -12.50 6.78
C ARG A 25 11.35 -13.54 7.37
N VAL A 26 11.03 -14.02 8.58
CA VAL A 26 11.85 -15.02 9.29
C VAL A 26 11.81 -16.35 8.54
N ILE A 27 10.61 -16.82 8.16
CA ILE A 27 10.43 -18.06 7.39
C ILE A 27 11.23 -18.01 6.08
N THR A 28 11.07 -16.94 5.33
CA THR A 28 11.64 -16.81 3.97
C THR A 28 13.12 -16.44 3.95
N TYR A 29 13.74 -16.20 5.12
CA TYR A 29 15.16 -15.86 5.20
C TYR A 29 16.06 -16.98 4.65
N SER A 30 15.68 -18.24 4.91
CA SER A 30 16.40 -19.43 4.45
C SER A 30 16.39 -19.59 2.92
N LEU A 31 15.44 -18.99 2.20
CA LEU A 31 15.35 -19.04 0.73
C LEU A 31 16.39 -18.19 0.02
N LYS A 32 17.03 -17.25 0.74
CA LYS A 32 18.01 -16.28 0.18
C LYS A 32 17.49 -15.50 -1.03
N ASN A 33 16.17 -15.30 -1.12
CA ASN A 33 15.53 -14.50 -2.16
C ASN A 33 15.61 -13.01 -1.79
N SER A 34 16.57 -12.30 -2.39
CA SER A 34 16.81 -10.88 -2.10
C SER A 34 15.64 -9.97 -2.46
N GLU A 35 14.92 -10.29 -3.53
CA GLU A 35 13.80 -9.47 -4.01
C GLU A 35 12.56 -9.65 -3.13
N LEU A 36 12.25 -10.88 -2.72
CA LEU A 36 11.21 -11.15 -1.71
C LEU A 36 11.52 -10.45 -0.38
N GLN A 37 12.77 -10.52 0.09
CA GLN A 37 13.19 -9.84 1.31
C GLN A 37 13.06 -8.31 1.19
N LYS A 38 13.42 -7.76 0.01
CA LYS A 38 13.25 -6.33 -0.27
C LYS A 38 11.78 -5.93 -0.27
N TRP A 39 10.89 -6.71 -0.89
CA TRP A 39 9.46 -6.45 -0.85
C TRP A 39 8.91 -6.47 0.57
N ILE A 40 9.23 -7.49 1.38
CA ILE A 40 8.78 -7.57 2.78
C ILE A 40 9.30 -6.36 3.57
N GLU A 41 10.56 -5.97 3.37
CA GLU A 41 11.14 -4.80 4.04
C GLU A 41 10.43 -3.51 3.65
N ASN A 42 10.13 -3.32 2.36
CA ASN A 42 9.42 -2.15 1.85
C ASN A 42 7.96 -2.11 2.34
N GLU A 43 7.29 -3.26 2.43
CA GLU A 43 5.94 -3.34 3.00
C GLU A 43 5.93 -3.00 4.50
N LEU A 44 6.94 -3.42 5.26
CA LEU A 44 7.05 -3.13 6.69
C LEU A 44 7.45 -1.68 6.97
N ARG A 45 8.50 -1.18 6.29
CA ARG A 45 9.13 0.12 6.60
C ARG A 45 8.62 1.26 5.73
N GLY A 46 7.99 0.94 4.61
CA GLY A 46 7.63 1.88 3.56
C GLY A 46 8.66 1.93 2.43
N TYR A 47 8.24 2.54 1.32
CA TYR A 47 8.97 2.63 0.06
C TYR A 47 9.77 3.93 -0.02
N LYS A 48 11.02 3.86 -0.48
CA LYS A 48 11.85 5.04 -0.78
C LYS A 48 11.55 5.56 -2.19
N ILE A 49 12.14 6.71 -2.51
CA ILE A 49 11.94 7.40 -3.80
C ILE A 49 12.37 6.52 -4.99
N ASP A 50 13.47 5.77 -4.83
CA ASP A 50 14.05 4.93 -5.88
C ASP A 50 13.52 3.48 -5.85
N ASP A 51 12.61 3.16 -4.94
CA ASP A 51 12.04 1.82 -4.86
C ASP A 51 10.92 1.64 -5.90
N GLU A 52 10.85 0.44 -6.46
CA GLU A 52 9.72 0.06 -7.30
C GLU A 52 8.46 -0.11 -6.45
N ILE A 53 7.48 0.75 -6.70
CA ILE A 53 6.21 0.76 -5.96
C ILE A 53 5.20 -0.16 -6.68
N PRO A 54 4.62 -1.15 -5.97
CA PRO A 54 3.59 -2.02 -6.51
C PRO A 54 2.35 -1.27 -7.03
N GLN A 55 1.67 -1.84 -8.02
CA GLN A 55 0.52 -1.20 -8.66
C GLN A 55 -0.65 -0.99 -7.69
N TYR A 56 -0.90 -1.91 -6.76
CA TYR A 56 -1.91 -1.75 -5.71
C TYR A 56 -1.66 -0.55 -4.77
N ARG A 57 -0.47 0.07 -4.78
CA ARG A 57 -0.14 1.30 -4.02
C ARG A 57 -0.25 2.59 -4.84
N LYS A 58 -0.65 2.49 -6.11
CA LYS A 58 -0.86 3.59 -7.06
C LYS A 58 -2.35 3.77 -7.36
N GLY A 59 -2.70 4.85 -8.07
CA GLY A 59 -4.08 5.09 -8.51
C GLY A 59 -5.05 5.28 -7.34
N ILE A 60 -4.59 5.99 -6.31
CA ILE A 60 -5.29 6.13 -5.04
C ILE A 60 -6.45 7.11 -5.20
N ALA A 61 -7.65 6.69 -4.79
CA ALA A 61 -8.79 7.59 -4.80
C ALA A 61 -8.64 8.61 -3.65
N TYR A 62 -8.96 9.86 -3.92
CA TYR A 62 -8.90 10.93 -2.95
C TYR A 62 -10.04 11.93 -3.15
N ASN A 63 -10.23 12.76 -2.14
CA ASN A 63 -11.06 13.95 -2.20
C ASN A 63 -10.21 15.16 -1.78
N ILE A 64 -10.52 16.33 -2.32
CA ILE A 64 -9.90 17.58 -1.89
C ILE A 64 -10.90 18.31 -1.01
N ARG A 65 -10.46 18.79 0.15
CA ARG A 65 -11.29 19.60 1.04
C ARG A 65 -10.54 20.82 1.52
N TYR A 66 -11.30 21.85 1.89
CA TYR A 66 -10.76 23.07 2.49
C TYR A 66 -11.62 23.56 3.64
N SER A 67 -11.01 24.32 4.53
CA SER A 67 -11.71 25.15 5.51
C SER A 67 -11.28 26.59 5.33
N GLY A 68 -12.21 27.54 5.44
CA GLY A 68 -11.91 28.95 5.21
C GLY A 68 -13.14 29.77 4.88
N ILE A 69 -12.99 30.75 4.00
CA ILE A 69 -14.06 31.65 3.57
C ILE A 69 -14.48 31.30 2.15
N ASN A 70 -15.79 31.24 1.92
CA ASN A 70 -16.41 31.15 0.60
C ASN A 70 -17.45 32.28 0.46
N GLY A 71 -17.08 33.35 -0.24
CA GLY A 71 -17.84 34.59 -0.27
C GLY A 71 -18.04 35.16 1.13
N ASN A 72 -19.28 35.20 1.60
CA ASN A 72 -19.63 35.70 2.92
C ASN A 72 -19.75 34.60 3.99
N PHE A 73 -19.50 33.34 3.62
CA PHE A 73 -19.67 32.19 4.52
C PHE A 73 -18.33 31.67 5.01
N THR A 74 -18.27 31.29 6.29
CA THR A 74 -17.18 30.46 6.81
C THR A 74 -17.55 28.99 6.64
N VAL A 75 -16.69 28.22 5.98
CA VAL A 75 -16.90 26.80 5.71
C VAL A 75 -15.83 25.96 6.40
N LYS A 76 -16.21 24.76 6.82
CA LYS A 76 -15.30 23.77 7.44
C LYS A 76 -15.38 22.48 6.66
N SER A 77 -14.22 21.93 6.28
CA SER A 77 -14.12 20.65 5.58
C SER A 77 -15.03 20.56 4.34
N ALA A 78 -15.16 21.65 3.58
CA ALA A 78 -15.97 21.68 2.38
C ALA A 78 -15.22 21.03 1.21
N PRO A 79 -15.89 20.26 0.33
CA PRO A 79 -15.26 19.68 -0.84
C PRO A 79 -14.79 20.76 -1.82
N LEU A 80 -13.64 20.53 -2.45
CA LEU A 80 -13.08 21.39 -3.50
C LEU A 80 -12.88 20.56 -4.77
N SER A 81 -13.24 21.14 -5.93
CA SER A 81 -13.02 20.49 -7.21
C SER A 81 -11.56 20.59 -7.65
N GLU A 82 -11.09 19.60 -8.40
CA GLU A 82 -9.80 19.68 -9.09
C GLU A 82 -9.73 20.81 -10.14
N SER A 83 -10.88 21.35 -10.57
CA SER A 83 -10.94 22.44 -11.56
C SER A 83 -10.25 23.72 -11.09
N PHE A 84 -10.01 23.87 -9.79
CA PHE A 84 -9.27 25.01 -9.23
C PHE A 84 -7.75 24.92 -9.45
N PHE A 85 -7.25 23.77 -9.90
CA PHE A 85 -5.82 23.52 -10.09
C PHE A 85 -5.43 23.46 -11.57
N THR A 86 -4.16 23.77 -11.86
CA THR A 86 -3.54 23.57 -13.16
C THR A 86 -3.36 22.08 -13.47
N ASP A 87 -3.23 21.72 -14.75
CA ASP A 87 -3.09 20.31 -15.15
C ASP A 87 -1.82 19.63 -14.60
N GLU A 88 -0.74 20.39 -14.38
CA GLU A 88 0.48 19.91 -13.71
C GLU A 88 0.18 19.43 -12.28
N ILE A 89 -0.53 20.23 -11.50
CA ILE A 89 -0.91 19.89 -10.13
C ILE A 89 -1.94 18.75 -10.11
N LYS A 90 -2.90 18.73 -11.02
CA LYS A 90 -3.84 17.59 -11.15
C LYS A 90 -3.09 16.29 -11.38
N LYS A 91 -2.05 16.31 -12.22
CA LYS A 91 -1.20 15.13 -12.46
C LYS A 91 -0.53 14.68 -11.16
N VAL A 92 0.10 15.58 -10.41
CA VAL A 92 0.72 15.28 -9.10
C VAL A 92 -0.29 14.69 -8.10
N LEU A 93 -1.50 15.25 -8.02
CA LEU A 93 -2.55 14.76 -7.13
C LEU A 93 -3.00 13.34 -7.50
N ARG A 94 -3.18 13.06 -8.80
CA ARG A 94 -3.64 11.76 -9.33
C ARG A 94 -2.57 10.68 -9.29
N GLU A 95 -1.32 11.05 -9.51
CA GLU A 95 -0.19 10.11 -9.52
C GLU A 95 0.40 9.87 -8.13
N ARG A 96 -0.19 10.46 -7.08
CA ARG A 96 0.25 10.26 -5.70
C ARG A 96 0.16 8.79 -5.31
N GLN A 97 1.23 8.29 -4.69
CA GLN A 97 1.40 6.90 -4.30
C GLN A 97 1.48 6.80 -2.78
N ILE A 98 0.96 5.71 -2.20
CA ILE A 98 1.12 5.46 -0.76
C ILE A 98 2.41 4.67 -0.50
N THR A 99 3.41 5.38 0.00
CA THR A 99 4.72 4.80 0.32
C THR A 99 4.85 4.38 1.78
N ASN A 100 3.86 4.66 2.63
CA ASN A 100 3.92 4.30 4.05
C ASN A 100 3.95 2.77 4.26
N GLY A 101 4.68 2.34 5.28
CA GLY A 101 4.67 0.95 5.73
C GLY A 101 3.30 0.51 6.27
N ILE A 102 3.03 -0.79 6.22
CA ILE A 102 1.71 -1.36 6.47
C ILE A 102 1.16 -1.01 7.86
N GLY A 103 2.00 -1.03 8.90
CA GLY A 103 1.59 -0.68 10.27
C GLY A 103 1.19 0.80 10.41
N THR A 104 1.67 1.67 9.51
CA THR A 104 1.19 3.06 9.43
C THR A 104 -0.14 3.13 8.69
N ILE A 105 -0.34 2.33 7.64
CA ILE A 105 -1.62 2.27 6.92
C ILE A 105 -2.72 1.72 7.83
N GLU A 106 -2.46 0.64 8.56
CA GLU A 106 -3.40 0.04 9.54
C GLU A 106 -3.86 1.06 10.59
N ARG A 107 -2.92 1.85 11.16
CA ARG A 107 -3.26 2.92 12.13
C ARG A 107 -4.05 4.07 11.51
N ASN A 108 -3.75 4.43 10.27
CA ASN A 108 -4.41 5.55 9.58
C ASN A 108 -5.85 5.23 9.12
N LEU A 109 -6.26 3.96 9.13
CA LEU A 109 -7.68 3.60 8.95
C LEU A 109 -8.60 4.22 10.00
N SER A 110 -8.05 4.61 11.16
CA SER A 110 -8.80 5.20 12.28
C SER A 110 -8.77 6.74 12.32
N ILE A 111 -7.80 7.40 11.66
CA ILE A 111 -7.50 8.84 11.86
C ILE A 111 -7.65 9.68 10.57
N GLU A 112 -7.93 9.05 9.42
CA GLU A 112 -7.87 9.66 8.07
C GLU A 112 -6.44 10.07 7.65
N MET A 113 -6.01 9.57 6.49
CA MET A 113 -4.73 9.97 5.90
C MET A 113 -4.92 11.19 5.00
N CYS A 114 -4.23 12.29 5.32
CA CYS A 114 -4.34 13.55 4.60
C CYS A 114 -2.96 14.09 4.20
N TYR A 115 -2.89 14.76 3.06
CA TYR A 115 -1.75 15.55 2.63
C TYR A 115 -2.10 17.03 2.63
N ASP A 116 -1.24 17.85 3.22
CA ASP A 116 -1.38 19.29 3.19
C ASP A 116 -1.13 19.82 1.76
N LEU A 117 -2.02 20.68 1.31
CA LEU A 117 -2.00 21.34 0.00
C LEU A 117 -2.04 22.87 0.15
N ILE A 118 -1.84 23.43 1.35
CA ILE A 118 -2.00 24.86 1.63
C ILE A 118 -1.13 25.75 0.74
N GLU A 119 0.00 25.24 0.26
CA GLU A 119 0.85 25.92 -0.72
C GLU A 119 0.11 26.30 -2.02
N PHE A 120 -0.94 25.56 -2.38
CA PHE A 120 -1.78 25.82 -3.55
C PHE A 120 -3.00 26.70 -3.26
N ALA A 121 -3.20 27.16 -2.02
CA ALA A 121 -4.31 28.07 -1.68
C ALA A 121 -4.34 29.37 -2.52
N PRO A 122 -3.22 30.01 -2.87
CA PRO A 122 -3.23 31.18 -3.75
C PRO A 122 -3.84 30.89 -5.13
N MET A 123 -3.60 29.70 -5.67
CA MET A 123 -4.16 29.26 -6.95
C MET A 123 -5.70 29.15 -6.86
N VAL A 124 -6.21 28.54 -5.79
CA VAL A 124 -7.65 28.44 -5.52
C VAL A 124 -8.28 29.84 -5.40
N TYR A 125 -7.62 30.77 -4.70
CA TYR A 125 -8.08 32.15 -4.57
C TYR A 125 -8.16 32.87 -5.91
N SER A 126 -7.14 32.77 -6.77
CA SER A 126 -7.15 33.39 -8.09
C SER A 126 -8.23 32.79 -9.01
N THR A 127 -8.34 31.45 -9.06
CA THR A 127 -9.28 30.75 -9.95
C THR A 127 -10.74 30.97 -9.53
N SER A 128 -10.99 31.13 -8.23
CA SER A 128 -12.31 31.47 -7.69
C SER A 128 -12.68 32.95 -7.83
N LYS A 129 -11.89 33.77 -8.53
CA LYS A 129 -12.07 35.23 -8.63
C LYS A 129 -12.16 35.90 -7.26
N CYS A 130 -11.24 35.56 -6.36
CA CYS A 130 -11.18 36.03 -4.98
C CYS A 130 -12.36 35.57 -4.08
N GLY A 131 -13.16 34.60 -4.52
CA GLY A 131 -14.32 34.12 -3.79
C GLY A 131 -14.00 33.10 -2.70
N ILE A 132 -12.90 32.34 -2.83
CA ILE A 132 -12.51 31.29 -1.89
C ILE A 132 -11.16 31.59 -1.27
N GLN A 133 -11.11 31.71 0.05
CA GLN A 133 -9.87 31.82 0.83
C GLN A 133 -9.73 30.57 1.71
N CYS A 134 -8.63 29.85 1.57
CA CYS A 134 -8.37 28.63 2.34
C CYS A 134 -7.49 28.94 3.56
N TYR A 135 -7.92 28.51 4.73
CA TYR A 135 -7.10 28.40 5.95
C TYR A 135 -6.47 27.02 6.07
N THR A 136 -7.19 25.99 5.63
CA THR A 136 -6.67 24.65 5.43
C THR A 136 -7.06 24.18 4.03
N LEU A 137 -6.19 23.42 3.39
CA LEU A 137 -6.45 22.79 2.10
C LEU A 137 -5.75 21.42 2.12
N GLU A 138 -6.51 20.35 1.93
CA GLU A 138 -6.05 18.99 2.18
C GLU A 138 -6.48 18.06 1.05
N GLN A 139 -5.59 17.16 0.66
CA GLN A 139 -5.91 15.96 -0.11
C GLN A 139 -6.17 14.82 0.87
N VAL A 140 -7.40 14.36 0.95
CA VAL A 140 -7.83 13.28 1.84
C VAL A 140 -7.84 11.98 1.05
N VAL A 141 -7.04 11.02 1.49
CA VAL A 141 -7.01 9.68 0.89
C VAL A 141 -8.29 8.94 1.25
N ASN A 142 -8.92 8.31 0.26
CA ASN A 142 -10.10 7.51 0.51
C ASN A 142 -9.73 6.26 1.33
N LYS A 143 -10.46 6.04 2.42
CA LYS A 143 -10.29 4.86 3.28
C LYS A 143 -10.36 3.54 2.50
N ALA A 144 -11.25 3.44 1.52
CA ALA A 144 -11.38 2.26 0.68
C ALA A 144 -10.09 1.95 -0.10
N SER A 145 -9.31 2.96 -0.49
CA SER A 145 -8.01 2.75 -1.13
C SER A 145 -6.98 2.19 -0.16
N LEU A 146 -6.99 2.61 1.11
CA LEU A 146 -6.13 2.04 2.15
C LEU A 146 -6.52 0.59 2.46
N GLU A 147 -7.81 0.30 2.58
CA GLU A 147 -8.34 -1.05 2.76
C GLU A 147 -7.98 -1.97 1.58
N ASN A 148 -8.00 -1.45 0.35
CA ASN A 148 -7.57 -2.19 -0.83
C ASN A 148 -6.07 -2.54 -0.77
N ILE A 149 -5.19 -1.61 -0.35
CA ILE A 149 -3.76 -1.91 -0.17
C ILE A 149 -3.59 -3.05 0.84
N LEU A 150 -4.23 -2.94 2.00
CA LEU A 150 -4.15 -3.95 3.07
C LEU A 150 -4.65 -5.31 2.58
N SER A 151 -5.77 -5.34 1.85
CA SER A 151 -6.32 -6.56 1.28
C SER A 151 -5.38 -7.21 0.27
N ASN A 152 -4.76 -6.43 -0.63
CA ASN A 152 -3.80 -6.95 -1.60
C ASN A 152 -2.57 -7.55 -0.92
N VAL A 153 -2.01 -6.87 0.07
CA VAL A 153 -0.86 -7.37 0.83
C VAL A 153 -1.23 -8.63 1.62
N LYS A 154 -2.44 -8.68 2.21
CA LYS A 154 -2.95 -9.88 2.91
C LYS A 154 -3.09 -11.07 1.97
N ILE A 155 -3.65 -10.88 0.77
CA ILE A 155 -3.80 -11.95 -0.24
C ILE A 155 -2.44 -12.47 -0.66
N LYS A 156 -1.50 -11.57 -1.05
CA LYS A 156 -0.14 -11.97 -1.44
C LYS A 156 0.57 -12.73 -0.33
N LEU A 157 0.45 -12.26 0.92
CA LEU A 157 1.05 -12.93 2.06
C LEU A 157 0.47 -14.35 2.25
N ILE A 158 -0.85 -14.51 2.16
CA ILE A 158 -1.50 -15.83 2.27
C ILE A 158 -1.06 -16.74 1.13
N ASP A 159 -1.03 -16.24 -0.10
CA ASP A 159 -0.61 -17.02 -1.27
C ASP A 159 0.83 -17.51 -1.15
N ILE A 160 1.74 -16.64 -0.71
CA ILE A 160 3.14 -17.01 -0.44
C ILE A 160 3.20 -18.09 0.65
N LEU A 161 2.48 -17.92 1.77
CA LEU A 161 2.49 -18.91 2.84
C LEU A 161 1.89 -20.26 2.42
N LEU A 162 0.86 -20.26 1.57
CA LEU A 162 0.27 -21.49 1.03
C LEU A 162 1.24 -22.23 0.12
N ASP A 163 1.97 -21.51 -0.74
CA ASP A 163 3.00 -22.09 -1.59
C ASP A 163 4.11 -22.70 -0.73
N LEU A 164 4.61 -21.95 0.25
CA LEU A 164 5.64 -22.44 1.18
C LEU A 164 5.16 -23.68 1.95
N GLU A 165 3.92 -23.69 2.44
CA GLU A 165 3.36 -24.84 3.14
C GLU A 165 3.25 -26.07 2.22
N SER A 166 2.90 -25.87 0.95
CA SER A 166 2.80 -26.96 -0.02
C SER A 166 4.15 -27.62 -0.32
N MET A 167 5.24 -26.87 -0.17
CA MET A 167 6.59 -27.30 -0.54
C MET A 167 7.42 -27.79 0.64
N PHE A 168 7.35 -27.09 1.77
CA PHE A 168 8.18 -27.32 2.95
C PHE A 168 7.41 -27.96 4.11
N GLY A 169 6.08 -28.04 4.01
CA GLY A 169 5.22 -28.54 5.09
C GLY A 169 4.82 -27.46 6.10
N GLU A 170 4.53 -27.87 7.32
CA GLU A 170 3.99 -26.98 8.37
C GLU A 170 4.96 -25.84 8.73
N LEU A 171 4.48 -24.59 8.70
CA LEU A 171 5.29 -23.37 8.85
C LEU A 171 5.31 -22.81 10.28
N ASP A 172 4.69 -23.51 11.24
CA ASP A 172 4.45 -22.99 12.59
C ASP A 172 5.73 -22.86 13.44
N GLN A 173 6.82 -23.52 13.02
CA GLN A 173 8.14 -23.37 13.64
C GLN A 173 8.90 -22.13 13.16
N LEU A 174 8.32 -21.34 12.24
CA LEU A 174 8.95 -20.16 11.64
C LEU A 174 10.28 -20.46 10.92
N ASP A 175 10.50 -21.71 10.54
CA ASP A 175 11.69 -22.18 9.84
C ASP A 175 11.28 -23.14 8.73
N ILE A 176 12.06 -23.17 7.66
CA ILE A 176 11.87 -24.06 6.52
C ILE A 176 13.19 -24.76 6.20
N ASP A 177 13.13 -26.07 6.06
CA ASP A 177 14.32 -26.86 5.73
C ASP A 177 14.59 -26.83 4.22
N VAL A 178 15.50 -25.95 3.83
CA VAL A 178 15.97 -25.80 2.44
C VAL A 178 17.10 -26.77 2.08
N LYS A 179 17.60 -27.58 3.02
CA LYS A 179 18.78 -28.44 2.78
C LYS A 179 18.49 -29.62 1.85
N HIS A 180 17.22 -30.00 1.73
CA HIS A 180 16.79 -31.16 0.95
C HIS A 180 16.30 -30.81 -0.46
N ILE A 181 16.26 -29.51 -0.82
CA ILE A 181 15.75 -29.05 -2.12
C ILE A 181 16.91 -28.80 -3.09
N SER A 182 16.72 -29.19 -4.35
CA SER A 182 17.71 -28.91 -5.39
C SER A 182 17.81 -27.42 -5.70
N SER A 183 18.94 -26.98 -6.25
CA SER A 183 19.13 -25.57 -6.63
C SER A 183 18.15 -25.12 -7.73
N GLU A 184 17.74 -26.03 -8.63
CA GLU A 184 16.78 -25.76 -9.71
C GLU A 184 15.35 -25.58 -9.18
N GLU A 185 14.93 -26.41 -8.23
CA GLU A 185 13.64 -26.26 -7.54
C GLU A 185 13.60 -24.96 -6.74
N LEU A 186 14.66 -24.63 -5.98
CA LEU A 186 14.74 -23.35 -5.25
C LEU A 186 14.65 -22.14 -6.18
N GLN A 187 15.25 -22.20 -7.36
CA GLN A 187 15.16 -21.12 -8.34
C GLN A 187 13.72 -20.99 -8.87
N THR A 188 13.06 -22.09 -9.20
CA THR A 188 11.66 -22.10 -9.67
C THR A 188 10.71 -21.52 -8.63
N VAL A 189 10.94 -21.82 -7.35
CA VAL A 189 10.18 -21.22 -6.22
C VAL A 189 10.39 -19.73 -6.18
N ASN A 190 11.64 -19.29 -6.25
CA ASN A 190 11.95 -17.87 -6.20
C ASN A 190 11.29 -17.11 -7.35
N GLU A 191 11.37 -17.63 -8.57
CA GLU A 191 10.70 -17.03 -9.74
C GLU A 191 9.17 -16.96 -9.56
N THR A 192 8.56 -18.04 -9.09
CA THR A 192 7.10 -18.09 -8.82
C THR A 192 6.67 -17.07 -7.76
N LEU A 193 7.45 -16.92 -6.69
CA LEU A 193 7.17 -15.96 -5.62
C LEU A 193 7.30 -14.52 -6.11
N LEU A 194 8.25 -14.24 -7.00
CA LEU A 194 8.47 -12.91 -7.56
C LEU A 194 7.34 -12.49 -8.50
N ASP A 195 6.89 -13.40 -9.35
CA ASP A 195 5.70 -13.16 -10.17
C ASP A 195 4.51 -12.79 -9.29
N LYS A 196 4.29 -13.47 -8.15
CA LYS A 196 3.16 -13.13 -7.26
C LYS A 196 3.28 -11.76 -6.59
N ILE A 197 4.50 -11.28 -6.34
CA ILE A 197 4.73 -9.97 -5.72
C ILE A 197 4.44 -8.84 -6.71
N TYR A 198 4.96 -8.94 -7.93
CA TYR A 198 4.95 -7.85 -8.91
C TYR A 198 3.85 -7.96 -9.97
N TYR A 199 3.29 -9.16 -10.20
CA TYR A 199 2.24 -9.38 -11.20
C TYR A 199 0.84 -9.23 -10.59
N ASP A 200 0.25 -8.04 -10.75
CA ASP A 200 -1.14 -7.74 -10.34
C ASP A 200 -2.18 -8.09 -11.44
N GLY A 201 -1.83 -8.95 -12.41
CA GLY A 201 -2.75 -9.41 -13.46
C GLY A 201 -3.15 -8.37 -14.51
N LYS A 202 -2.67 -7.13 -14.41
CA LYS A 202 -2.83 -6.11 -15.45
C LYS A 202 -1.72 -6.24 -16.48
N ARG A 203 -2.05 -6.72 -17.68
CA ARG A 203 -1.27 -6.37 -18.87
C ARG A 203 -1.31 -4.85 -18.99
N GLU A 204 -0.16 -4.21 -18.90
CA GLU A 204 -0.01 -2.85 -19.39
C GLU A 204 -0.31 -2.90 -20.90
N ASN A 205 -1.53 -2.55 -21.28
CA ASN A 205 -1.83 -2.23 -22.66
C ASN A 205 -1.11 -0.90 -22.93
N TYR A 206 0.15 -1.00 -23.35
CA TYR A 206 0.79 0.06 -24.10
C TYR A 206 0.17 0.06 -25.50
N GLU A 207 -0.90 0.84 -25.66
CA GLU A 207 -1.33 1.38 -26.95
C GLU A 207 -1.22 2.90 -26.92
#